data_AF-A0A9W9RU20-F1
#
_entry.id   AF-A0A9W9RU20-F1
#
_cell.length_a   1.000
_cell.length_b   1.000
_cell.length_c   1.000
_cell.angle_alpha   90.00
_cell.angle_beta   90.00
_cell.angle_gamma   90.00
#
_symmetry.space_group_name_H-M   'P 1'
#
loop_
_entity.id
_entity.type
_entity.pdbx_description
1 polymer ?
#
loop_
_entity_poly.entity_id
_entity_poly.type
_entity_poly.pdbx_seq_one_letter_code
_entity_poly.pdbx_strand_id
1 'polypeptide(L)'
;MQKREDWLNIPPPRTIDVASGEVPPGLSGIQRRLVHQLIHIEYPTLTSRGAPTFIQIQMRNEEFEQKSFEAKLIAKKQRIRDHIGFRWVVEALVGGNLDGLGPEAFGPLWMKLKNPKFSVQQLSEQVKSQLKKNRPVLVGHNMFCDLLFFYSCFIGPLPNTLEEFNSAIHTLFPMLADTKYMATHECGLMPPQSSLEDLNVNLAHLEDPKIGKFTPPWSQMSIADRASRDRPAVLEVQVPQIHPRSRL
;
A
#
# COMPACT_ATOMS: atom_id res chain seq x y z
N MET A 1 -36.53 43.17 -19.17
CA MET A 1 -35.07 42.96 -19.19
C MET A 1 -34.80 41.49 -18.95
N GLN A 2 -34.36 40.78 -19.99
CA GLN A 2 -34.15 39.33 -19.97
C GLN A 2 -32.89 39.03 -19.14
N LYS A 3 -33.04 38.18 -18.12
CA LYS A 3 -31.96 37.73 -17.24
C LYS A 3 -30.89 37.09 -18.13
N ARG A 4 -29.76 37.77 -18.38
CA ARG A 4 -28.64 37.17 -19.13
C ARG A 4 -28.13 36.01 -18.30
N GLU A 5 -28.16 34.81 -18.86
CA GLU A 5 -27.61 33.64 -18.19
C GLU A 5 -26.10 33.79 -18.00
N ASP A 6 -25.56 33.26 -16.90
CA ASP A 6 -24.15 33.40 -16.50
C ASP A 6 -23.15 32.61 -17.39
N TRP A 7 -23.62 32.09 -18.52
CA TRP A 7 -22.87 31.22 -19.43
C TRP A 7 -23.35 31.36 -20.89
N LEU A 8 -22.46 31.05 -21.83
CA LEU A 8 -22.66 31.15 -23.28
C LEU A 8 -22.35 29.80 -23.96
N ASN A 9 -23.29 29.24 -24.73
CA ASN A 9 -23.05 28.04 -25.53
C ASN A 9 -22.68 28.37 -26.98
N ILE A 10 -21.69 27.67 -27.52
CA ILE A 10 -21.28 27.73 -28.91
C ILE A 10 -21.26 26.31 -29.49
N PRO A 11 -22.11 25.96 -30.47
CA PRO A 11 -23.22 26.76 -30.98
C PRO A 11 -24.36 26.90 -29.94
N PRO A 12 -25.19 27.94 -30.05
CA PRO A 12 -26.35 28.12 -29.17
C PRO A 12 -27.35 26.95 -29.32
N PRO A 13 -28.15 26.64 -28.28
CA PRO A 13 -29.21 25.66 -28.38
C PRO A 13 -30.15 26.03 -29.54
N ARG A 14 -30.60 25.04 -30.33
CA ARG A 14 -31.52 25.27 -31.45
C ARG A 14 -32.87 25.80 -30.95
N THR A 15 -32.99 27.10 -30.75
CA THR A 15 -34.28 27.80 -30.80
C THR A 15 -34.58 28.09 -32.26
N ILE A 16 -35.72 27.60 -32.70
CA ILE A 16 -36.21 27.52 -34.07
C ILE A 16 -36.14 28.88 -34.80
N ASP A 17 -35.86 28.78 -36.11
CA ASP A 17 -35.90 29.78 -37.21
C ASP A 17 -34.83 30.87 -37.26
N VAL A 18 -33.85 30.74 -38.19
CA VAL A 18 -33.67 31.61 -39.38
C VAL A 18 -32.72 30.93 -40.39
N ALA A 19 -33.24 30.83 -41.63
CA ALA A 19 -32.63 30.69 -42.96
C ALA A 19 -31.14 30.33 -43.16
N SER A 20 -30.96 29.32 -44.02
CA SER A 20 -29.94 29.19 -45.07
C SER A 20 -28.47 29.01 -44.67
N GLY A 21 -28.08 27.76 -44.56
CA GLY A 21 -26.70 27.28 -44.48
C GLY A 21 -26.64 26.09 -43.55
N GLU A 22 -26.34 24.89 -44.07
CA GLU A 22 -26.15 23.69 -43.26
C GLU A 22 -25.00 23.91 -42.26
N VAL A 23 -25.32 24.42 -41.07
CA VAL A 23 -24.36 24.46 -39.97
C VAL A 23 -24.21 23.02 -39.46
N PRO A 24 -23.01 22.43 -39.49
CA PRO A 24 -22.82 21.05 -39.05
C PRO A 24 -23.31 20.87 -37.61
N PRO A 25 -23.82 19.67 -37.25
CA PRO A 25 -24.53 19.42 -35.99
C PRO A 25 -23.70 19.60 -34.71
N GLY A 26 -22.41 19.92 -34.84
CA GLY A 26 -21.51 20.25 -33.73
C GLY A 26 -20.21 20.87 -34.24
N LEU A 27 -19.39 21.37 -33.31
CA LEU A 27 -18.05 21.89 -33.61
C LEU A 27 -17.08 20.76 -33.94
N SER A 28 -16.34 20.91 -35.05
CA SER A 28 -15.21 20.02 -35.38
C SER A 28 -14.13 20.07 -34.29
N GLY A 29 -13.35 18.99 -34.13
CA GLY A 29 -12.26 18.94 -33.15
C GLY A 29 -11.25 20.09 -33.27
N ILE A 30 -10.98 20.55 -34.51
CA ILE A 30 -10.11 21.71 -34.79
C ILE A 30 -10.76 23.00 -34.29
N GLN A 31 -12.04 23.22 -34.62
CA GLN A 31 -12.80 24.39 -34.19
C GLN A 31 -12.89 24.45 -32.66
N ARG A 32 -13.13 23.30 -32.02
CA ARG A 32 -13.20 23.20 -30.57
C ARG A 32 -11.88 23.59 -29.91
N ARG A 33 -10.75 23.11 -30.47
CA ARG A 33 -9.41 23.47 -29.99
C ARG A 33 -9.14 24.96 -30.15
N LEU A 34 -9.49 25.56 -31.29
CA LEU A 34 -9.31 26.99 -31.54
C LEU A 34 -10.12 27.84 -30.54
N VAL A 35 -11.37 27.48 -30.26
CA VAL A 35 -12.18 28.20 -29.27
C VAL A 35 -11.56 28.12 -27.87
N HIS A 36 -11.11 26.92 -27.44
CA HIS A 36 -10.38 26.77 -26.17
C HIS A 36 -9.10 27.64 -26.12
N GLN A 37 -8.32 27.66 -27.19
CA GLN A 37 -7.09 28.47 -27.28
C GLN A 37 -7.39 29.97 -27.24
N LEU A 38 -8.39 30.41 -27.99
CA LEU A 38 -8.80 31.82 -28.06
C LEU A 38 -9.24 32.32 -26.68
N ILE A 39 -10.09 31.57 -25.98
CA ILE A 39 -10.56 31.93 -24.65
C ILE A 39 -9.39 31.97 -23.66
N HIS A 40 -8.47 31.02 -23.74
CA HIS A 40 -7.32 30.97 -22.85
C HIS A 40 -6.36 32.16 -23.04
N ILE A 41 -6.19 32.65 -24.28
CA ILE A 41 -5.25 33.73 -24.63
C ILE A 41 -5.90 35.10 -24.45
N GLU A 42 -7.09 35.30 -25.01
CA GLU A 42 -7.73 36.62 -25.10
C GLU A 42 -8.65 36.92 -23.92
N TYR A 43 -9.16 35.91 -23.21
CA TYR A 43 -10.17 36.08 -22.16
C TYR A 43 -9.82 35.31 -20.86
N PRO A 44 -8.79 35.73 -20.09
CA PRO A 44 -8.32 35.02 -18.90
C PRO A 44 -9.35 34.86 -17.77
N THR A 45 -10.34 35.76 -17.74
CA THR A 45 -11.46 35.77 -16.77
C THR A 45 -12.58 34.83 -17.15
N LEU A 46 -12.52 34.19 -18.33
CA LEU A 46 -13.50 33.24 -18.83
C LEU A 46 -12.90 31.83 -18.86
N THR A 47 -13.77 30.84 -18.69
CA THR A 47 -13.40 29.43 -18.76
C THR A 47 -14.29 28.72 -19.76
N SER A 48 -13.68 27.84 -20.53
CA SER A 48 -14.34 27.05 -21.56
C SER A 48 -14.51 25.61 -21.10
N ARG A 49 -15.72 25.07 -21.16
CA ARG A 49 -16.05 23.66 -20.92
C ARG A 49 -16.52 23.01 -22.22
N GLY A 50 -15.83 21.95 -22.64
CA GLY A 50 -16.22 21.19 -23.83
C GLY A 50 -17.35 20.20 -23.50
N ALA A 51 -18.45 20.28 -24.25
CA ALA A 51 -19.48 19.25 -24.32
C ALA A 51 -19.35 18.48 -25.67
N PRO A 52 -20.08 17.36 -25.85
CA PRO A 52 -20.01 16.59 -27.10
C PRO A 52 -20.42 17.37 -28.35
N THR A 53 -21.38 18.29 -28.23
CA THR A 53 -21.98 19.02 -29.37
C THR A 53 -21.73 20.54 -29.33
N PHE A 54 -21.33 21.09 -28.20
CA PHE A 54 -21.10 22.53 -28.00
C PHE A 54 -19.97 22.80 -27.00
N ILE A 55 -19.55 24.06 -26.89
CA ILE A 55 -18.63 24.57 -25.86
C ILE A 55 -19.41 25.57 -25.03
N GLN A 56 -19.33 25.43 -23.71
CA GLN A 56 -19.90 26.36 -22.77
C GLN A 56 -18.81 27.29 -22.24
N ILE A 57 -19.00 28.59 -22.37
CA ILE A 57 -18.12 29.64 -21.83
C ILE A 57 -18.81 30.21 -20.60
N GLN A 58 -18.10 30.28 -19.49
CA GLN A 58 -18.63 30.79 -18.22
C GLN A 58 -17.57 31.67 -17.55
N MET A 59 -17.98 32.53 -16.63
CA MET A 59 -17.04 33.29 -15.81
C MET A 59 -16.13 32.34 -15.01
N ARG A 60 -14.84 32.66 -14.98
CA ARG A 60 -13.86 31.92 -14.19
C ARG A 60 -14.16 32.11 -12.71
N ASN A 61 -14.31 31.01 -11.99
CA ASN A 61 -14.36 31.02 -10.55
C ASN A 61 -13.24 30.13 -10.01
N GLU A 62 -12.16 30.78 -9.58
CA GLU A 62 -10.94 30.12 -9.12
C GLU A 62 -11.22 29.14 -7.98
N GLU A 63 -12.11 29.46 -7.04
CA GLU A 63 -12.43 28.57 -5.92
C GLU A 63 -13.10 27.26 -6.36
N PHE A 64 -14.02 27.33 -7.33
CA PHE A 64 -14.67 26.12 -7.84
C PHE A 64 -13.71 25.31 -8.73
N GLU A 65 -12.84 25.97 -9.50
CA GLU A 65 -11.78 25.28 -10.25
C GLU A 65 -10.82 24.55 -9.31
N GLN A 66 -10.40 25.22 -8.24
CA GLN A 66 -9.56 24.66 -7.18
C GLN A 66 -10.24 23.44 -6.54
N LYS A 67 -11.50 23.58 -6.09
CA LYS A 67 -12.27 22.47 -5.50
C LYS A 67 -12.44 21.30 -6.46
N SER A 68 -12.73 21.58 -7.73
CA SER A 68 -12.86 20.53 -8.76
C SER A 68 -11.53 19.82 -9.02
N PHE A 69 -10.43 20.57 -9.07
CA PHE A 69 -9.09 20.03 -9.21
C PHE A 69 -8.71 19.17 -8.00
N GLU A 70 -8.94 19.65 -6.78
CA GLU A 70 -8.70 18.94 -5.53
C GLU A 70 -9.51 17.64 -5.47
N ALA A 71 -10.81 17.68 -5.81
CA ALA A 71 -11.64 16.48 -5.86
C ALA A 71 -11.11 15.44 -6.87
N LYS A 72 -10.69 15.89 -8.06
CA LYS A 72 -10.05 15.01 -9.06
C LYS A 72 -8.74 14.44 -8.56
N LEU A 73 -7.93 15.24 -7.86
CA LEU A 73 -6.66 14.81 -7.28
C LEU A 73 -6.89 13.75 -6.20
N ILE A 74 -7.86 13.95 -5.31
CA ILE A 74 -8.25 12.99 -4.26
C ILE A 74 -8.72 11.68 -4.90
N ALA A 75 -9.62 11.74 -5.88
CA ALA A 75 -10.11 10.56 -6.59
C ALA A 75 -8.97 9.82 -7.31
N LYS A 76 -8.03 10.53 -7.94
CA LYS A 76 -6.86 9.91 -8.58
C LYS A 76 -5.96 9.23 -7.56
N LYS A 77 -5.68 9.88 -6.41
CA LYS A 77 -4.90 9.29 -5.32
C LYS A 77 -5.59 8.06 -4.72
N GLN A 78 -6.91 8.09 -4.57
CA GLN A 78 -7.68 6.94 -4.09
C GLN A 78 -7.57 5.76 -5.06
N ARG A 79 -7.77 5.99 -6.35
CA ARG A 79 -7.57 4.94 -7.37
C ARG A 79 -6.18 4.33 -7.32
N ILE A 80 -5.13 5.14 -7.18
CA ILE A 80 -3.76 4.62 -7.04
C ILE A 80 -3.66 3.71 -5.82
N ARG A 81 -4.20 4.12 -4.67
CA ARG A 81 -4.18 3.30 -3.44
C ARG A 81 -4.92 1.97 -3.59
N ASP A 82 -6.06 1.98 -4.28
CA ASP A 82 -6.84 0.78 -4.54
C ASP A 82 -6.06 -0.22 -5.43
N HIS A 83 -5.21 0.28 -6.34
CA HIS A 83 -4.41 -0.56 -7.25
C HIS A 83 -3.11 -1.10 -6.64
N ILE A 84 -2.70 -0.63 -5.44
CA ILE A 84 -1.52 -1.18 -4.76
C ILE A 84 -1.76 -2.65 -4.37
N GLY A 85 -2.96 -2.96 -3.88
CA GLY A 85 -3.38 -4.34 -3.59
C GLY A 85 -2.41 -5.10 -2.66
N PHE A 86 -1.92 -6.24 -3.13
CA PHE A 86 -1.03 -7.12 -2.36
C PHE A 86 0.29 -6.46 -1.93
N ARG A 87 0.73 -5.42 -2.64
CA ARG A 87 1.96 -4.70 -2.27
C ARG A 87 1.88 -4.11 -0.85
N TRP A 88 0.70 -3.85 -0.29
CA TRP A 88 0.59 -3.44 1.12
C TRP A 88 1.10 -4.50 2.10
N VAL A 89 0.93 -5.78 1.78
CA VAL A 89 1.50 -6.89 2.57
C VAL A 89 3.00 -6.88 2.45
N VAL A 90 3.53 -6.67 1.24
CA VAL A 90 4.97 -6.58 1.00
C VAL A 90 5.59 -5.43 1.78
N GLU A 91 5.03 -4.23 1.70
CA GLU A 91 5.47 -3.07 2.46
C GLU A 91 5.44 -3.35 3.98
N ALA A 92 4.42 -4.07 4.46
CA ALA A 92 4.36 -4.49 5.86
C ALA A 92 5.45 -5.49 6.26
N LEU A 93 5.79 -6.44 5.37
CA LEU A 93 6.82 -7.44 5.64
C LEU A 93 8.23 -6.83 5.68
N VAL A 94 8.54 -5.90 4.77
CA VAL A 94 9.87 -5.28 4.67
C VAL A 94 10.06 -4.08 5.61
N GLY A 95 8.99 -3.64 6.29
CA GLY A 95 9.02 -2.45 7.16
C GLY A 95 8.96 -1.13 6.38
N GLY A 96 8.35 -1.14 5.20
CA GLY A 96 8.15 0.02 4.34
C GLY A 96 7.05 0.99 4.79
N ASN A 97 6.55 1.80 3.86
CA ASN A 97 5.60 2.85 4.17
C ASN A 97 4.15 2.34 4.10
N LEU A 98 3.43 2.39 5.22
CA LEU A 98 2.02 1.99 5.35
C LEU A 98 1.07 3.18 5.54
N ASP A 99 1.52 4.41 5.39
CA ASP A 99 0.73 5.61 5.68
C ASP A 99 -0.43 5.76 4.68
N GLY A 100 -0.25 5.29 3.45
CA GLY A 100 -1.29 5.29 2.41
C GLY A 100 -2.36 4.20 2.56
N LEU A 101 -2.16 3.19 3.41
CA LEU A 101 -3.14 2.14 3.67
C LEU A 101 -4.24 2.68 4.59
N GLY A 102 -5.43 2.96 4.07
CA GLY A 102 -6.48 3.54 4.91
C GLY A 102 -7.14 2.53 5.87
N PRO A 103 -7.90 3.02 6.86
CA PRO A 103 -8.60 2.18 7.84
C PRO A 103 -9.63 1.24 7.20
N GLU A 104 -10.12 1.56 6.01
CA GLU A 104 -11.06 0.73 5.23
C GLU A 104 -10.55 -0.69 4.96
N ALA A 105 -9.24 -0.85 4.76
CA ALA A 105 -8.64 -2.16 4.49
C ALA A 105 -8.75 -3.12 5.69
N PHE A 106 -8.97 -2.59 6.89
CA PHE A 106 -9.08 -3.37 8.13
C PHE A 106 -10.53 -3.77 8.44
N GLY A 107 -11.50 -3.43 7.60
CA GLY A 107 -12.92 -3.77 7.77
C GLY A 107 -13.18 -5.28 7.99
N PRO A 108 -12.59 -6.19 7.19
CA PRO A 108 -12.77 -7.64 7.42
C PRO A 108 -12.21 -8.12 8.76
N LEU A 109 -11.10 -7.54 9.21
CA LEU A 109 -10.52 -7.83 10.52
C LEU A 109 -11.39 -7.28 11.64
N TRP A 110 -11.93 -6.07 11.45
CA TRP A 110 -12.85 -5.41 12.35
C TRP A 110 -14.11 -6.25 12.60
N MET A 111 -14.70 -6.83 11.55
CA MET A 111 -15.91 -7.66 11.67
C MET A 111 -15.68 -8.95 12.47
N LYS A 112 -14.45 -9.45 12.55
CA LYS A 112 -14.11 -10.65 13.34
C LYS A 112 -13.98 -10.35 14.84
N LEU A 113 -13.87 -9.07 15.23
CA LEU A 113 -13.75 -8.66 16.61
C LEU A 113 -15.11 -8.67 17.31
N LYS A 114 -15.20 -9.38 18.44
CA LYS A 114 -16.38 -9.34 19.31
C LYS A 114 -16.29 -8.11 20.22
N ASN A 115 -17.27 -7.21 20.14
CA ASN A 115 -17.42 -6.01 20.97
C ASN A 115 -16.13 -5.16 21.11
N PRO A 116 -15.60 -4.58 20.01
CA PRO A 116 -14.43 -3.74 20.08
C PRO A 116 -14.71 -2.44 20.85
N LYS A 117 -13.85 -2.10 21.82
CA LYS A 117 -13.93 -0.87 22.64
C LYS A 117 -13.14 0.31 22.06
N PHE A 118 -12.58 0.16 20.88
CA PHE A 118 -11.75 1.15 20.18
C PHE A 118 -12.39 1.51 18.82
N SER A 119 -11.76 2.37 18.02
CA SER A 119 -12.21 2.66 16.65
C SER A 119 -11.39 1.88 15.61
N VAL A 120 -11.92 1.74 14.39
CA VAL A 120 -11.18 1.11 13.26
C VAL A 120 -9.87 1.86 12.97
N GLN A 121 -9.86 3.18 13.18
CA GLN A 121 -8.66 4.01 13.02
C GLN A 121 -7.59 3.63 14.04
N GLN A 122 -7.96 3.49 15.32
CA GLN A 122 -7.05 3.07 16.39
C GLN A 122 -6.48 1.67 16.13
N LEU A 123 -7.30 0.75 15.62
CA LEU A 123 -6.82 -0.58 15.20
C LEU A 123 -5.77 -0.49 14.10
N SER A 124 -6.07 0.27 13.05
CA SER A 124 -5.19 0.45 11.90
C SER A 124 -3.84 1.02 12.34
N GLU A 125 -3.84 2.08 13.14
CA GLU A 125 -2.62 2.69 13.69
C GLU A 125 -1.81 1.71 14.55
N GLN A 126 -2.49 0.96 15.41
CA GLN A 126 -1.83 -0.01 16.28
C GLN A 126 -1.19 -1.14 15.46
N VAL A 127 -1.89 -1.70 14.48
CA VAL A 127 -1.34 -2.77 13.61
C VAL A 127 -0.15 -2.24 12.82
N LYS A 128 -0.26 -1.06 12.21
CA LYS A 128 0.86 -0.43 11.49
C LYS A 128 2.06 -0.19 12.40
N SER A 129 1.84 0.28 13.63
CA SER A 129 2.92 0.52 14.60
C SER A 129 3.61 -0.78 14.99
N GLN A 130 2.85 -1.86 15.22
CA GLN A 130 3.42 -3.17 15.55
C GLN A 130 4.24 -3.76 14.39
N LEU A 131 3.74 -3.65 13.15
CA LEU A 131 4.45 -4.10 11.95
C LEU A 131 5.75 -3.32 11.72
N LYS A 132 5.75 -2.00 11.99
CA LYS A 132 6.98 -1.17 11.92
C LYS A 132 7.99 -1.53 13.01
N LYS A 133 7.53 -1.90 14.22
CA LYS A 133 8.41 -2.25 15.35
C LYS A 133 9.00 -3.65 15.22
N ASN A 134 8.20 -4.62 14.79
CA ASN A 134 8.57 -6.02 14.76
C ASN A 134 8.57 -6.51 13.31
N ARG A 135 9.76 -6.49 12.68
CA ARG A 135 9.93 -7.12 11.36
C ARG A 135 9.84 -8.63 11.50
N PRO A 136 8.96 -9.31 10.75
CA PRO A 136 8.82 -10.75 10.83
C PRO A 136 10.08 -11.45 10.30
N VAL A 137 10.37 -12.62 10.87
CA VAL A 137 11.39 -13.52 10.34
C VAL A 137 10.80 -14.23 9.13
N LEU A 138 11.49 -14.18 7.99
CA LEU A 138 11.03 -14.87 6.80
C LEU A 138 11.65 -16.27 6.78
N VAL A 139 10.78 -17.27 6.92
CA VAL A 139 11.14 -18.69 6.91
C VAL A 139 10.60 -19.32 5.63
N GLY A 140 11.41 -20.15 4.98
CA GLY A 140 11.04 -20.86 3.76
C GLY A 140 11.97 -22.03 3.51
N HIS A 141 11.82 -22.71 2.39
CA HIS A 141 12.56 -23.92 2.06
C HIS A 141 13.07 -23.83 0.63
N ASN A 142 14.39 -23.80 0.44
CA ASN A 142 14.98 -23.56 -0.88
C ASN A 142 14.52 -22.24 -1.51
N MET A 143 14.52 -21.18 -0.72
CA MET A 143 13.78 -19.94 -0.98
C MET A 143 14.53 -18.94 -1.87
N PHE A 144 15.67 -19.34 -2.47
CA PHE A 144 16.46 -18.45 -3.32
C PHE A 144 15.66 -17.91 -4.51
N CYS A 145 14.99 -18.79 -5.27
CA CYS A 145 14.15 -18.37 -6.40
C CYS A 145 12.95 -17.53 -5.93
N ASP A 146 12.35 -17.88 -4.80
CA ASP A 146 11.24 -17.12 -4.23
C ASP A 146 11.65 -15.68 -3.91
N LEU A 147 12.86 -15.49 -3.36
CA LEU A 147 13.42 -14.17 -3.07
C LEU A 147 13.69 -13.37 -4.35
N LEU A 148 14.20 -14.01 -5.41
CA LEU A 148 14.40 -13.37 -6.71
C LEU A 148 13.06 -12.90 -7.31
N PHE A 149 12.06 -13.78 -7.35
CA PHE A 149 10.74 -13.44 -7.85
C PHE A 149 10.09 -12.36 -7.00
N PHE A 150 10.13 -12.48 -5.67
CA PHE A 150 9.63 -11.48 -4.74
C PHE A 150 10.23 -10.09 -5.02
N TYR A 151 11.55 -10.02 -5.15
CA TYR A 151 12.24 -8.77 -5.44
C TYR A 151 11.81 -8.17 -6.78
N SER A 152 11.84 -8.98 -7.84
CA SER A 152 11.48 -8.54 -9.20
C SER A 152 10.03 -8.07 -9.32
N CYS A 153 9.11 -8.70 -8.59
CA CYS A 153 7.68 -8.42 -8.65
C CYS A 153 7.29 -7.19 -7.82
N PHE A 154 7.89 -7.02 -6.64
CA PHE A 154 7.37 -6.07 -5.65
C PHE A 154 8.33 -4.93 -5.28
N ILE A 155 9.63 -5.12 -5.49
CA ILE A 155 10.64 -4.13 -5.12
C ILE A 155 11.12 -3.36 -6.36
N GLY A 156 11.56 -4.06 -7.39
CA GLY A 156 12.08 -3.45 -8.61
C GLY A 156 12.95 -4.41 -9.44
N PRO A 157 13.67 -3.90 -10.45
CA PRO A 157 14.56 -4.74 -11.25
C PRO A 157 15.65 -5.36 -10.37
N LEU A 158 16.00 -6.62 -10.64
CA LEU A 158 17.06 -7.31 -9.93
C LEU A 158 18.39 -6.55 -10.07
N PRO A 159 19.22 -6.49 -9.00
CA PRO A 159 20.56 -5.95 -9.09
C PRO A 159 21.44 -6.72 -10.09
N ASN A 160 22.52 -6.09 -10.56
CA ASN A 160 23.35 -6.66 -11.61
C ASN A 160 24.29 -7.76 -11.09
N THR A 161 24.53 -7.79 -9.77
CA THR A 161 25.43 -8.75 -9.12
C THR A 161 24.74 -9.46 -7.96
N LEU A 162 25.25 -10.65 -7.63
CA LEU A 162 24.72 -11.44 -6.52
C LEU A 162 24.99 -10.77 -5.17
N GLU A 163 26.12 -10.09 -5.02
CA GLU A 163 26.52 -9.38 -3.81
C GLU A 163 25.60 -8.20 -3.52
N GLU A 164 25.22 -7.44 -4.55
CA GLU A 164 24.22 -6.37 -4.44
C GLU A 164 22.85 -6.92 -4.07
N PHE A 165 22.42 -8.00 -4.71
CA PHE A 165 21.16 -8.68 -4.38
C PHE A 165 21.15 -9.17 -2.94
N ASN A 166 22.23 -9.81 -2.50
CA ASN A 166 22.38 -10.31 -1.13
C ASN A 166 22.27 -9.18 -0.11
N SER A 167 22.95 -8.05 -0.37
CA SER A 167 22.91 -6.86 0.49
C SER A 167 21.52 -6.22 0.52
N ALA A 168 20.86 -6.13 -0.63
CA ALA A 168 19.51 -5.58 -0.75
C ALA A 168 18.48 -6.44 -0.02
N ILE A 169 18.52 -7.76 -0.20
CA ILE A 169 17.61 -8.69 0.46
C ILE A 169 17.77 -8.68 1.98
N HIS A 170 19.00 -8.66 2.50
CA HIS A 170 19.22 -8.58 3.96
C HIS A 170 18.83 -7.22 4.56
N THR A 171 18.81 -6.17 3.74
CA THR A 171 18.26 -4.87 4.15
C THR A 171 16.74 -4.93 4.31
N LEU A 172 16.05 -5.59 3.37
CA LEU A 172 14.60 -5.79 3.39
C LEU A 172 14.18 -6.78 4.49
N PHE A 173 14.89 -7.89 4.60
CA PHE A 173 14.64 -8.99 5.53
C PHE A 173 15.88 -9.26 6.38
N PRO A 174 15.99 -8.64 7.58
CA PRO A 174 17.16 -8.80 8.43
C PRO A 174 17.37 -10.23 8.93
N MET A 175 16.30 -11.03 8.98
CA MET A 175 16.35 -12.42 9.41
C MET A 175 15.63 -13.30 8.39
N LEU A 176 16.42 -14.14 7.74
CA LEU A 176 16.01 -15.12 6.75
C LEU A 176 16.44 -16.51 7.25
N ALA A 177 15.53 -17.47 7.20
CA ALA A 177 15.81 -18.84 7.58
C ALA A 177 15.37 -19.78 6.44
N ASP A 178 16.35 -20.31 5.71
CA ASP A 178 16.13 -21.38 4.75
C ASP A 178 16.20 -22.73 5.47
N THR A 179 15.05 -23.37 5.65
CA THR A 179 14.93 -24.65 6.35
C THR A 179 15.66 -25.79 5.63
N LYS A 180 15.80 -25.74 4.29
CA LYS A 180 16.58 -26.73 3.54
C LYS A 180 18.05 -26.58 3.85
N TYR A 181 18.53 -25.34 3.86
CA TYR A 181 19.88 -25.05 4.29
C TYR A 181 20.09 -25.51 5.73
N MET A 182 19.25 -25.10 6.68
CA MET A 182 19.36 -25.50 8.08
C MET A 182 19.40 -27.04 8.28
N ALA A 183 18.56 -27.78 7.55
CA ALA A 183 18.52 -29.24 7.64
C ALA A 183 19.74 -29.94 7.01
N THR A 184 20.48 -29.25 6.13
CA THR A 184 21.63 -29.81 5.42
C THR A 184 22.96 -29.21 5.87
N HIS A 185 22.95 -28.12 6.66
CA HIS A 185 24.11 -27.25 6.86
C HIS A 185 25.28 -27.90 7.63
N GLU A 186 25.10 -29.09 8.17
CA GLU A 186 26.15 -29.87 8.86
C GLU A 186 26.18 -31.35 8.43
N CYS A 187 25.39 -31.74 7.42
CA CYS A 187 25.27 -33.13 6.95
C CYS A 187 26.28 -33.51 5.86
N GLY A 188 27.59 -33.44 6.16
CA GLY A 188 28.69 -34.16 5.47
C GLY A 188 28.59 -34.50 3.96
N LEU A 189 29.15 -35.66 3.57
CA LEU A 189 29.41 -36.10 2.17
C LEU A 189 28.16 -36.60 1.39
N MET A 190 27.00 -36.70 2.06
CA MET A 190 25.75 -37.18 1.46
C MET A 190 24.62 -36.27 1.96
N PRO A 191 24.29 -35.18 1.23
CA PRO A 191 23.14 -34.37 1.59
C PRO A 191 21.90 -35.27 1.52
N PRO A 192 21.14 -35.42 2.61
CA PRO A 192 19.92 -36.20 2.57
C PRO A 192 18.98 -35.63 1.51
N GLN A 193 18.14 -36.50 0.92
CA GLN A 193 16.98 -36.03 0.18
C GLN A 193 16.19 -35.10 1.11
N SER A 194 16.25 -33.82 0.79
CA SER A 194 15.77 -32.72 1.62
C SER A 194 14.71 -31.99 0.84
N SER A 195 13.73 -32.76 0.34
CA SER A 195 12.45 -32.16 -0.01
C SER A 195 11.77 -31.71 1.29
N LEU A 196 10.79 -30.82 1.16
CA LEU A 196 10.04 -30.36 2.32
C LEU A 196 9.20 -31.50 2.91
N GLU A 197 8.72 -32.41 2.06
CA GLU A 197 8.01 -33.63 2.43
C GLU A 197 8.90 -34.58 3.25
N ASP A 198 10.11 -34.88 2.77
CA ASP A 198 11.06 -35.75 3.46
C ASP A 198 11.44 -35.17 4.83
N LEU A 199 11.68 -33.86 4.87
CA LEU A 199 12.00 -33.14 6.10
C LEU A 199 10.83 -33.23 7.10
N ASN A 200 9.59 -33.04 6.63
CA ASN A 200 8.41 -33.17 7.47
C ASN A 200 8.25 -34.59 8.03
N VAL A 201 8.45 -35.64 7.22
CA VAL A 201 8.43 -37.03 7.68
C VAL A 201 9.51 -37.28 8.72
N ASN A 202 10.72 -36.79 8.50
CA ASN A 202 11.83 -36.94 9.45
C ASN A 202 11.57 -36.25 10.79
N LEU A 203 10.92 -35.08 10.78
CA LEU A 203 10.57 -34.34 11.99
C LEU A 203 9.28 -34.82 12.66
N ALA A 204 8.46 -35.63 12.00
CA ALA A 204 7.18 -36.12 12.54
C ALA A 204 7.32 -36.98 13.82
N HIS A 205 8.53 -37.49 14.09
CA HIS A 205 8.84 -38.23 15.31
C HIS A 205 9.11 -37.33 16.52
N LEU A 206 9.36 -36.05 16.31
CA LEU A 206 9.54 -35.07 17.39
C LEU A 206 8.18 -34.60 17.88
N GLU A 207 8.10 -34.20 19.16
CA GLU A 207 6.90 -33.59 19.68
C GLU A 207 6.64 -32.26 18.96
N ASP A 208 5.43 -32.10 18.42
CA ASP A 208 5.02 -30.85 17.81
C ASP A 208 5.20 -29.69 18.80
N PRO A 209 5.80 -28.57 18.37
CA PRO A 209 5.86 -27.39 19.22
C PRO A 209 4.43 -26.99 19.60
N LYS A 210 4.24 -26.58 20.86
CA LYS A 210 2.93 -26.11 21.34
C LYS A 210 2.57 -24.79 20.65
N ILE A 211 1.97 -24.88 19.47
CA ILE A 211 1.42 -23.73 18.74
C ILE A 211 0.12 -23.33 19.44
N GLY A 212 0.22 -22.43 20.41
CA GLY A 212 -0.95 -21.84 21.06
C GLY A 212 -1.82 -21.10 20.04
N LYS A 213 -3.14 -21.08 20.23
CA LYS A 213 -4.02 -20.18 19.48
C LYS A 213 -3.54 -18.75 19.76
N PHE A 214 -2.95 -18.10 18.76
CA PHE A 214 -2.57 -16.70 18.85
C PHE A 214 -3.83 -15.87 19.06
N THR A 215 -4.04 -15.40 20.29
CA THR A 215 -4.97 -14.33 20.56
C THR A 215 -4.18 -13.04 20.41
N PRO A 216 -4.46 -12.23 19.37
CA PRO A 216 -3.71 -11.01 19.17
C PRO A 216 -3.84 -10.12 20.42
N PRO A 217 -2.79 -9.42 20.85
CA PRO A 217 -2.85 -8.56 22.05
C PRO A 217 -4.02 -7.57 22.01
N TRP A 218 -4.38 -7.07 20.82
CA TRP A 218 -5.52 -6.17 20.59
C TRP A 218 -6.90 -6.81 20.81
N SER A 219 -7.00 -8.14 20.96
CA SER A 219 -8.25 -8.83 21.29
C SER A 219 -8.62 -8.75 22.78
N GLN A 220 -7.66 -8.41 23.66
CA GLN A 220 -7.84 -8.37 25.11
C GLN A 220 -7.59 -6.97 25.74
N MET A 221 -7.19 -5.97 24.95
CA MET A 221 -6.78 -4.66 25.50
C MET A 221 -7.94 -3.84 26.07
N SER A 222 -7.88 -3.54 27.37
CA SER A 222 -8.65 -2.50 28.04
C SER A 222 -7.85 -1.18 28.05
N ILE A 223 -8.55 -0.05 28.04
CA ILE A 223 -7.99 1.31 27.82
C ILE A 223 -6.97 1.74 28.91
N ALA A 224 -6.82 1.00 30.01
CA ALA A 224 -6.01 1.42 31.16
C ALA A 224 -4.49 1.16 31.07
N ASP A 225 -4.00 0.32 30.15
CA ASP A 225 -2.58 -0.12 30.19
C ASP A 225 -1.59 0.83 29.48
N ARG A 226 -2.06 1.98 28.97
CA ARG A 226 -1.25 2.92 28.17
C ARG A 226 -0.22 3.72 28.96
N ALA A 227 -0.26 3.74 30.29
CA ALA A 227 0.60 4.62 31.10
C ALA A 227 1.84 3.95 31.73
N SER A 228 2.06 2.63 31.57
CA SER A 228 3.10 1.92 32.36
C SER A 228 4.20 1.24 31.54
N ARG A 229 4.21 1.36 30.20
CA ARG A 229 5.16 0.63 29.33
C ARG A 229 6.19 1.50 28.60
N ASP A 230 6.37 2.76 28.99
CA ASP A 230 7.54 3.57 28.61
C ASP A 230 8.75 3.29 29.54
N ARG A 231 9.07 2.01 29.73
CA ARG A 231 10.43 1.62 30.15
C ARG A 231 11.03 0.78 29.04
N PRO A 232 12.23 1.14 28.52
CA PRO A 232 12.93 0.27 27.60
C PRO A 232 13.14 -1.06 28.32
N ALA A 233 12.66 -2.15 27.73
CA ALA A 233 13.00 -3.49 28.17
C ALA A 233 14.50 -3.68 27.90
N VAL A 234 15.32 -3.33 28.89
CA VAL A 234 16.68 -3.86 28.98
C VAL A 234 16.50 -5.35 29.22
N LEU A 235 16.75 -6.15 28.17
CA LEU A 235 16.93 -7.58 28.31
C LEU A 235 18.18 -7.77 29.18
N GLU A 236 17.97 -7.98 30.49
CA GLU A 236 18.98 -8.57 31.35
C GLU A 236 19.28 -9.97 30.80
N VAL A 237 20.36 -10.06 30.03
CA VAL A 237 21.00 -11.33 29.70
C VAL A 237 21.52 -11.88 31.02
N GLN A 238 20.84 -12.89 31.56
CA GLN A 238 21.37 -13.69 32.65
C GLN A 238 22.58 -14.46 32.13
N VAL A 239 23.77 -13.87 32.34
CA VAL A 239 25.05 -14.55 32.17
C VAL A 239 25.15 -15.65 33.23
N PRO A 240 25.35 -16.93 32.86
CA PRO A 240 25.52 -18.00 33.84
C PRO A 240 26.76 -17.76 34.71
N GLN A 241 26.57 -17.77 36.02
CA GLN A 241 27.66 -17.66 37.00
C GLN A 241 28.56 -18.91 36.95
N ILE A 242 29.72 -18.78 36.31
CA ILE A 242 30.80 -19.76 36.35
C ILE A 242 31.35 -19.77 37.78
N HIS A 243 31.08 -20.84 38.53
CA HIS A 243 31.70 -21.07 39.84
C HIS A 243 33.16 -21.52 39.62
N PRO A 244 34.16 -20.82 40.19
CA PRO A 244 35.52 -21.33 40.18
C PRO A 244 35.60 -22.55 41.11
N ARG A 245 35.86 -23.73 40.54
CA ARG A 245 36.33 -24.87 41.33
C ARG A 245 37.69 -24.51 41.92
N SER A 246 37.73 -24.59 43.24
CA SER A 246 38.87 -24.47 44.14
C SER A 246 40.12 -25.19 43.64
N ARG A 247 41.25 -24.46 43.61
CA ARG A 247 42.59 -25.07 43.70
C ARG A 247 42.81 -25.56 45.13
N LEU A 248 43.17 -26.83 45.25
CA LEU A 248 44.28 -27.26 46.10
C LEU A 248 45.48 -27.43 45.17
#